data_AF-A0A0W0TF00-F1
#
_entry.id   AF-A0A0W0TF00-F1
#
_cell.length_a   1.000
_cell.length_b   1.000
_cell.length_c   1.000
_cell.angle_alpha   90.00
_cell.angle_beta   90.00
_cell.angle_gamma   90.00
#
_symmetry.space_group_name_H-M   'P 1'
#
loop_
_entity.id
_entity.type
_entity.pdbx_description
1 polymer ?
#
loop_
_entity_poly.entity_id
_entity_poly.type
_entity_poly.pdbx_seq_one_letter_code
_entity_poly.pdbx_strand_id
1 'polypeptide(L)'
;MRLTRLKFVELCSEAIAATRKKITPANQLSGYLKFHNENKNYYVEDILRPGKREIEPENHVEIHDLIEHSKIGYCHEFAQHLMVELGARIQEAGGVAKISLVKSMKYDHVYLEVRIYLAKERTLSMWEIDAWDPRIIDISKRPNGTVKNKEALAYGYLVKLYNSFFSDEVDYKKKFAFATVPPAQEGPAEGSCTPKHEVLEKHTDIYRDYSLEKAMIDEKIPPQGKLQYLQQPSLWQKAPVEQLKPVSLPPKRMRLA
;
A
#
# COMPACT_ATOMS: atom_id res chain seq x y z
N MET A 1 20.72 5.36 4.91
CA MET A 1 21.36 4.26 4.13
C MET A 1 20.48 3.98 2.92
N ARG A 2 21.00 3.47 1.80
CA ARG A 2 20.12 3.03 0.70
C ARG A 2 19.73 1.57 0.91
N LEU A 3 18.44 1.27 0.82
CA LEU A 3 17.95 -0.10 0.88
C LEU A 3 18.33 -0.87 -0.38
N THR A 4 18.63 -2.16 -0.26
CA THR A 4 18.67 -3.02 -1.43
C THR A 4 17.26 -3.22 -1.99
N ARG A 5 17.15 -3.53 -3.27
CA ARG A 5 15.87 -3.84 -3.92
C ARG A 5 15.14 -5.00 -3.25
N LEU A 6 15.87 -6.08 -2.94
CA LEU A 6 15.31 -7.22 -2.22
C LEU A 6 14.73 -6.77 -0.87
N LYS A 7 15.48 -6.01 -0.08
CA LYS A 7 15.00 -5.56 1.23
C LYS A 7 13.79 -4.63 1.09
N PHE A 8 13.80 -3.71 0.12
CA PHE A 8 12.64 -2.85 -0.13
C PHE A 8 11.37 -3.65 -0.46
N VAL A 9 11.49 -4.66 -1.32
CA VAL A 9 10.38 -5.54 -1.69
C VAL A 9 9.89 -6.36 -0.50
N GLU A 10 10.80 -6.88 0.33
CA GLU A 10 10.43 -7.58 1.58
C GLU A 10 9.63 -6.67 2.53
N LEU A 11 10.08 -5.42 2.73
CA LEU A 11 9.35 -4.45 3.56
C LEU A 11 7.96 -4.13 3.00
N CYS A 12 7.82 -4.06 1.67
CA CYS A 12 6.52 -3.89 1.02
C CYS A 12 5.60 -5.09 1.27
N SER A 13 6.11 -6.32 1.09
CA SER A 13 5.34 -7.54 1.35
C SER A 13 4.91 -7.64 2.82
N GLU A 14 5.80 -7.30 3.75
CA GLU A 14 5.52 -7.26 5.19
C GLU A 14 4.46 -6.21 5.53
N ALA A 15 4.52 -5.01 4.95
CA ALA A 15 3.55 -3.94 5.17
C ALA A 15 2.16 -4.31 4.60
N ILE A 16 2.11 -4.94 3.42
CA ILE A 16 0.88 -5.45 2.82
C ILE A 16 0.26 -6.53 3.72
N ALA A 17 1.06 -7.50 4.17
CA ALA A 17 0.59 -8.57 5.04
C ALA A 17 0.07 -8.03 6.38
N ALA A 18 0.78 -7.06 6.99
CA ALA A 18 0.34 -6.41 8.22
C ALA A 18 -0.98 -5.65 8.03
N THR A 19 -1.11 -4.89 6.94
CA THR A 19 -2.35 -4.17 6.60
C THR A 19 -3.52 -5.13 6.45
N ARG A 20 -3.33 -6.21 5.67
CA ARG A 20 -4.34 -7.27 5.44
C ARG A 20 -4.73 -8.03 6.71
N LYS A 21 -3.85 -8.08 7.70
CA LYS A 21 -4.12 -8.71 9.00
C LYS A 21 -4.96 -7.80 9.91
N LYS A 22 -4.75 -6.49 9.84
CA LYS A 22 -5.37 -5.49 10.73
C LYS A 22 -6.69 -4.95 10.18
N ILE A 23 -6.80 -4.81 8.86
CA ILE A 23 -7.97 -4.23 8.20
C ILE A 23 -8.58 -5.26 7.25
N THR A 24 -9.90 -5.34 7.26
CA THR A 24 -10.71 -6.16 6.35
C THR A 24 -11.29 -5.30 5.22
N PRO A 25 -11.16 -5.72 3.95
CA PRO A 25 -11.71 -4.97 2.82
C PRO A 25 -13.22 -5.12 2.76
N ALA A 26 -13.95 -4.09 3.19
CA ALA A 26 -15.42 -4.10 3.33
C ALA A 26 -16.16 -4.53 2.06
N ASN A 27 -15.68 -4.08 0.90
CA ASN A 27 -16.28 -4.32 -0.40
C ASN A 27 -15.80 -5.62 -1.08
N GLN A 28 -15.05 -6.48 -0.41
CA GLN A 28 -14.78 -7.84 -0.91
C GLN A 28 -15.72 -8.84 -0.23
N LEU A 29 -16.05 -9.93 -0.93
CA LEU A 29 -17.01 -10.94 -0.47
C LEU A 29 -16.77 -11.38 0.98
N SER A 30 -15.53 -11.72 1.35
CA SER A 30 -15.18 -12.13 2.71
C SER A 30 -15.38 -11.01 3.73
N GLY A 31 -15.05 -9.77 3.39
CA GLY A 31 -15.23 -8.62 4.28
C GLY A 31 -16.69 -8.23 4.46
N TYR A 32 -17.46 -8.23 3.37
CA TYR A 32 -18.89 -8.02 3.41
C TYR A 32 -19.59 -9.04 4.32
N LEU A 33 -19.22 -10.32 4.21
CA LEU A 33 -19.80 -11.38 5.05
C LEU A 33 -19.36 -11.26 6.51
N LYS A 34 -18.10 -10.88 6.76
CA LYS A 34 -17.53 -10.77 8.11
C LYS A 34 -18.13 -9.61 8.90
N PHE A 35 -18.43 -8.50 8.23
CA PHE A 35 -18.96 -7.26 8.82
C PHE A 35 -20.33 -6.92 8.21
N HIS A 36 -21.23 -7.90 8.12
CA HIS A 36 -22.47 -7.73 7.34
C HIS A 36 -23.33 -6.56 7.83
N ASN A 37 -23.58 -6.50 9.14
CA ASN A 37 -24.42 -5.48 9.73
C ASN A 37 -23.79 -4.09 9.59
N GLU A 38 -22.48 -3.97 9.79
CA GLU A 38 -21.75 -2.71 9.63
C GLU A 38 -21.75 -2.21 8.19
N ASN A 39 -21.61 -3.12 7.20
CA ASN A 39 -21.71 -2.75 5.79
C ASN A 39 -23.12 -2.29 5.41
N LYS A 40 -24.17 -2.93 5.94
CA LYS A 40 -25.56 -2.50 5.73
C LYS A 40 -25.90 -1.17 6.37
N ASN A 41 -25.29 -0.89 7.53
CA ASN A 41 -25.46 0.36 8.26
C ASN A 41 -24.45 1.43 7.84
N TYR A 42 -23.78 1.25 6.70
CA TYR A 42 -22.87 2.23 6.11
C TYR A 42 -21.74 2.70 7.05
N TYR A 43 -21.24 1.82 7.93
CA TYR A 43 -20.23 2.18 8.94
C TYR A 43 -19.04 2.95 8.37
N VAL A 44 -18.52 2.52 7.20
CA VAL A 44 -17.37 3.20 6.57
C VAL A 44 -17.71 4.66 6.24
N GLU A 45 -18.94 4.91 5.79
CA GLU A 45 -19.36 6.18 5.22
C GLU A 45 -19.92 7.14 6.28
N ASP A 46 -20.57 6.58 7.30
CA ASP A 46 -21.31 7.33 8.32
C ASP A 46 -20.54 7.44 9.65
N ILE A 47 -19.54 6.58 9.89
CA ILE A 47 -18.75 6.58 11.13
C ILE A 47 -17.27 6.82 10.84
N LEU A 48 -16.61 5.92 10.07
CA LEU A 48 -15.17 6.01 9.85
C LEU A 48 -14.76 7.26 9.06
N ARG A 49 -15.37 7.51 7.90
CA ARG A 49 -14.99 8.66 7.05
C ARG A 49 -15.31 10.02 7.69
N PRO A 50 -16.45 10.22 8.38
CA PRO A 50 -16.69 11.43 9.14
C PRO A 50 -15.64 11.66 10.22
N GLY A 51 -15.36 10.65 11.07
CA GLY A 51 -14.30 10.77 12.08
C GLY A 51 -12.92 11.05 11.47
N LYS A 52 -12.63 10.48 10.29
CA LYS A 52 -11.39 10.77 9.55
C LYS A 52 -11.31 12.21 9.04
N ARG A 53 -12.44 12.86 8.71
CA ARG A 53 -12.47 14.25 8.24
C ARG A 53 -12.21 15.26 9.35
N GLU A 54 -12.38 14.86 10.61
CA GLU A 54 -12.05 15.68 11.79
C GLU A 54 -10.54 15.70 12.07
N ILE A 55 -9.78 14.79 11.47
CA ILE A 55 -8.33 14.72 11.58
C ILE A 55 -7.69 15.52 10.44
N GLU A 56 -6.69 16.34 10.77
CA GLU A 56 -5.90 17.07 9.77
C GLU A 56 -5.30 16.09 8.73
N PRO A 57 -5.42 16.36 7.41
CA PRO A 57 -5.00 15.42 6.36
C PRO A 57 -3.54 14.97 6.43
N GLU A 58 -2.67 15.80 7.00
CA GLU A 58 -1.23 15.55 7.19
C GLU A 58 -0.93 14.72 8.45
N ASN A 59 -1.90 14.52 9.35
CA ASN A 59 -1.71 13.68 10.53
C ASN A 59 -1.89 12.19 10.19
N HIS A 60 -0.97 11.69 9.37
CA HIS A 60 -1.00 10.33 8.82
C HIS A 60 -1.09 9.23 9.90
N VAL A 61 -0.43 9.41 11.04
CA VAL A 61 -0.42 8.41 12.13
C VAL A 61 -1.77 8.33 12.83
N GLU A 62 -2.44 9.47 13.06
CA GLU A 62 -3.77 9.48 13.66
C GLU A 62 -4.81 8.88 12.70
N ILE A 63 -4.74 9.22 11.41
CA ILE A 63 -5.58 8.59 10.37
C ILE A 63 -5.35 7.07 10.33
N HIS A 64 -4.09 6.64 10.37
CA HIS A 64 -3.73 5.22 10.40
C HIS A 64 -4.35 4.50 11.60
N ASP A 65 -4.15 5.03 12.81
CA ASP A 65 -4.64 4.43 14.05
C ASP A 65 -6.19 4.40 14.09
N LEU A 66 -6.88 5.40 13.51
CA LEU A 66 -8.35 5.41 13.39
C LEU A 66 -8.86 4.29 12.47
N ILE A 67 -8.18 4.08 11.34
CA ILE A 67 -8.54 3.02 10.40
C ILE A 67 -8.27 1.65 11.03
N GLU A 68 -7.13 1.48 11.72
CA GLU A 68 -6.81 0.24 12.45
C GLU A 68 -7.85 -0.03 13.55
N HIS A 69 -8.26 1.00 14.31
CA HIS A 69 -9.33 0.91 15.31
C HIS A 69 -10.66 0.44 14.71
N SER A 70 -10.98 0.91 13.50
CA SER A 70 -12.18 0.51 12.78
C SER A 70 -12.12 -0.92 12.22
N LYS A 71 -10.93 -1.51 12.02
CA LYS A 71 -10.69 -2.87 11.48
C LYS A 71 -11.26 -3.15 10.08
N ILE A 72 -11.92 -2.17 9.47
CA ILE A 72 -12.60 -2.29 8.19
C ILE A 72 -12.39 -1.02 7.36
N GLY A 73 -12.35 -1.15 6.05
CA GLY A 73 -12.27 -0.01 5.14
C GLY A 73 -12.32 -0.42 3.67
N TYR A 74 -12.35 0.58 2.79
CA TYR A 74 -12.24 0.40 1.34
C TYR A 74 -10.81 0.64 0.86
N CYS A 75 -10.59 0.62 -0.46
CA CYS A 75 -9.27 0.77 -1.07
C CYS A 75 -8.52 2.03 -0.60
N HIS A 76 -9.24 3.15 -0.41
CA HIS A 76 -8.66 4.39 0.09
C HIS A 76 -8.12 4.26 1.52
N GLU A 77 -8.91 3.73 2.44
CA GLU A 77 -8.52 3.49 3.83
C GLU A 77 -7.38 2.44 3.92
N PHE A 78 -7.43 1.39 3.10
CA PHE A 78 -6.35 0.42 2.96
C PHE A 78 -5.04 1.07 2.54
N ALA A 79 -5.07 1.91 1.51
CA ALA A 79 -3.89 2.58 1.01
C ALA A 79 -3.34 3.59 2.03
N GLN A 80 -4.19 4.32 2.75
CA GLN A 80 -3.77 5.22 3.84
C GLN A 80 -3.07 4.47 4.98
N HIS A 81 -3.64 3.34 5.42
CA HIS A 81 -3.00 2.52 6.46
C HIS A 81 -1.67 1.93 5.97
N LEU A 82 -1.65 1.36 4.75
CA LEU A 82 -0.44 0.82 4.14
C LEU A 82 0.67 1.89 4.03
N MET A 83 0.30 3.14 3.77
CA MET A 83 1.24 4.26 3.63
C MET A 83 2.12 4.42 4.87
N VAL A 84 1.51 4.35 6.06
CA VAL A 84 2.19 4.51 7.35
C VAL A 84 2.93 3.24 7.72
N GLU A 85 2.33 2.05 7.54
CA GLU A 85 3.00 0.76 7.79
C GLU A 85 4.29 0.61 6.97
N LEU A 86 4.26 1.01 5.70
CA LEU A 86 5.43 0.97 4.82
C LEU A 86 6.44 2.06 5.18
N GLY A 87 5.98 3.28 5.48
CA GLY A 87 6.83 4.39 5.90
C GLY A 87 7.67 4.06 7.13
N ALA A 88 7.03 3.52 8.17
CA ALA A 88 7.68 3.11 9.41
C ALA A 88 8.78 2.06 9.14
N ARG A 89 8.46 1.01 8.37
CA ARG A 89 9.38 -0.07 8.01
C ARG A 89 10.58 0.41 7.19
N ILE A 90 10.36 1.33 6.25
CA ILE A 90 11.45 1.92 5.46
C ILE A 90 12.37 2.75 6.36
N GLN A 91 11.81 3.59 7.24
CA GLN A 91 12.61 4.41 8.15
C GLN A 91 13.40 3.57 9.15
N GLU A 92 12.77 2.55 9.73
CA GLU A 92 13.41 1.62 10.67
C GLU A 92 14.57 0.87 10.02
N ALA A 93 14.44 0.47 8.75
CA ALA A 93 15.51 -0.12 7.97
C ALA A 93 16.59 0.90 7.52
N GLY A 94 16.50 2.16 7.97
CA GLY A 94 17.43 3.24 7.66
C GLY A 94 17.31 3.79 6.23
N GLY A 95 16.22 3.47 5.54
CA GLY A 95 15.88 3.98 4.21
C GLY A 95 15.09 5.29 4.26
N VAL A 96 15.00 5.95 3.10
CA VAL A 96 14.13 7.13 2.91
C VAL A 96 13.42 6.99 1.56
N ALA A 97 12.10 7.12 1.57
CA ALA A 97 11.27 7.07 0.36
C ALA A 97 10.21 8.17 0.41
N LYS A 98 9.83 8.70 -0.77
CA LYS A 98 8.60 9.47 -0.91
C LYS A 98 7.46 8.50 -1.17
N ILE A 99 6.48 8.48 -0.28
CA ILE A 99 5.30 7.62 -0.38
C ILE A 99 4.13 8.52 -0.73
N SER A 100 3.42 8.19 -1.80
CA SER A 100 2.33 9.00 -2.33
C SER A 100 1.06 8.17 -2.42
N LEU A 101 -0.02 8.66 -1.83
CA LEU A 101 -1.37 8.14 -2.03
C LEU A 101 -1.90 8.66 -3.36
N VAL A 102 -2.21 7.76 -4.28
CA VAL A 102 -2.64 8.10 -5.64
C VAL A 102 -3.92 7.38 -6.03
N LYS A 103 -4.75 8.04 -6.82
CA LYS A 103 -5.96 7.44 -7.42
C LYS A 103 -5.75 7.21 -8.90
N SER A 104 -6.13 6.04 -9.39
CA SER A 104 -6.17 5.77 -10.83
C SER A 104 -7.14 6.71 -11.54
N MET A 105 -6.75 7.23 -12.70
CA MET A 105 -7.66 7.97 -13.57
C MET A 105 -8.56 7.07 -14.43
N LYS A 106 -8.27 5.76 -14.48
CA LYS A 106 -8.99 4.79 -15.32
C LYS A 106 -9.99 3.96 -14.50
N TYR A 107 -9.68 3.66 -13.25
CA TYR A 107 -10.52 2.87 -12.35
C TYR A 107 -10.70 3.63 -11.04
N ASP A 108 -11.82 3.43 -10.38
CA ASP A 108 -12.07 3.98 -9.05
C ASP A 108 -11.29 3.19 -7.98
N HIS A 109 -9.97 3.36 -7.97
CA HIS A 109 -9.08 2.66 -7.07
C HIS A 109 -7.93 3.54 -6.59
N VAL A 110 -7.54 3.35 -5.33
CA VAL A 110 -6.49 4.11 -4.65
C VAL A 110 -5.41 3.15 -4.18
N TYR A 111 -4.15 3.51 -4.40
CA TYR A 111 -2.97 2.72 -4.06
C TYR A 111 -1.77 3.63 -3.77
N LEU A 112 -0.60 3.04 -3.50
CA LEU A 112 0.62 3.80 -3.25
C LEU A 112 1.53 3.86 -4.46
N GLU A 113 1.98 5.06 -4.81
CA GLU A 113 3.18 5.28 -5.61
C GLU A 113 4.36 5.56 -4.67
N VAL A 114 5.40 4.74 -4.72
CA VAL A 114 6.59 4.87 -3.88
C VAL A 114 7.81 5.21 -4.73
N ARG A 115 8.50 6.28 -4.36
CA ARG A 115 9.75 6.73 -5.01
C ARG A 115 10.92 6.58 -4.04
N ILE A 116 11.93 5.82 -4.44
CA ILE A 116 13.07 5.48 -3.56
C ILE A 116 14.37 5.31 -4.35
N TYR A 117 15.49 5.77 -3.78
CA TYR A 117 16.84 5.48 -4.29
C TYR A 117 17.36 4.18 -3.68
N LEU A 118 17.37 3.11 -4.47
CA LEU A 118 17.85 1.80 -4.05
C LEU A 118 19.37 1.66 -4.22
N ALA A 119 19.98 0.81 -3.40
CA ALA A 119 21.39 0.50 -3.47
C ALA A 119 21.73 -0.20 -4.79
N LYS A 120 22.88 0.15 -5.37
CA LYS A 120 23.35 -0.36 -6.68
C LYS A 120 22.42 -0.01 -7.86
N GLU A 121 21.53 0.97 -7.70
CA GLU A 121 20.72 1.53 -8.78
C GLU A 121 21.16 2.95 -9.13
N ARG A 122 21.22 3.25 -10.43
CA ARG A 122 21.68 4.54 -10.95
C ARG A 122 20.62 5.64 -10.85
N THR A 123 19.36 5.26 -10.87
CA THR A 123 18.22 6.17 -10.96
C THR A 123 17.25 5.96 -9.82
N LEU A 124 16.40 6.95 -9.59
CA LEU A 124 15.25 6.82 -8.72
C LEU A 124 14.35 5.69 -9.23
N SER A 125 13.93 4.81 -8.33
CA SER A 125 12.97 3.75 -8.64
C SER A 125 11.58 4.16 -8.19
N MET A 126 10.59 3.84 -9.01
CA MET A 126 9.18 4.17 -8.81
C MET A 126 8.37 2.88 -8.80
N TRP A 127 7.47 2.75 -7.83
CA TRP A 127 6.77 1.50 -7.56
C TRP A 127 5.30 1.73 -7.30
N GLU A 128 4.46 0.84 -7.82
CA GLU A 128 3.06 0.69 -7.43
C GLU A 128 2.95 -0.39 -6.36
N ILE A 129 2.43 -0.03 -5.18
CA ILE A 129 2.24 -0.91 -4.04
C ILE A 129 0.76 -0.85 -3.63
N ASP A 130 0.11 -2.01 -3.53
CA ASP A 130 -1.30 -2.11 -3.14
C ASP A 130 -1.49 -3.27 -2.15
N ALA A 131 -2.38 -3.08 -1.17
CA ALA A 131 -2.78 -4.10 -0.21
C ALA A 131 -4.24 -4.55 -0.39
N TRP A 132 -5.07 -3.82 -1.15
CA TRP A 132 -6.45 -4.20 -1.42
C TRP A 132 -6.54 -5.27 -2.53
N ASP A 133 -5.81 -5.09 -3.64
CA ASP A 133 -5.41 -6.16 -4.59
C ASP A 133 -3.88 -6.32 -4.50
N PRO A 134 -3.40 -7.18 -3.59
CA PRO A 134 -2.00 -7.24 -3.21
C PRO A 134 -1.04 -7.34 -4.40
N ARG A 135 -0.15 -6.35 -4.55
CA ARG A 135 0.89 -6.34 -5.59
C ARG A 135 2.03 -5.39 -5.26
N ILE A 136 3.21 -5.69 -5.83
CA ILE A 136 4.39 -4.83 -5.81
C ILE A 136 4.93 -4.75 -7.23
N ILE A 137 4.81 -3.61 -7.91
CA ILE A 137 5.20 -3.48 -9.32
C ILE A 137 6.23 -2.37 -9.47
N ASP A 138 7.38 -2.67 -10.06
CA ASP A 138 8.32 -1.63 -10.48
C ASP A 138 7.82 -0.96 -11.75
N ILE A 139 7.48 0.32 -11.63
CA ILE A 139 6.96 1.20 -12.68
C ILE A 139 7.95 2.30 -13.06
N SER A 140 9.24 2.10 -12.79
CA SER A 140 10.29 3.07 -13.12
C SER A 140 10.28 3.44 -14.60
N LYS A 141 10.46 4.73 -14.89
CA LYS A 141 10.62 5.23 -16.27
C LYS A 141 11.95 4.77 -16.83
N ARG A 142 11.91 4.12 -17.99
CA ARG A 142 13.10 3.72 -18.76
C ARG A 142 13.74 4.94 -19.43
N PRO A 143 15.02 4.86 -19.86
CA PRO A 143 15.71 5.97 -20.53
C PRO A 143 15.01 6.46 -21.80
N ASN A 144 14.30 5.57 -22.50
CA ASN A 144 13.50 5.91 -23.68
C ASN A 144 12.10 6.49 -23.33
N GLY A 145 11.84 6.80 -22.06
CA GLY A 145 10.59 7.40 -21.58
C GLY A 145 9.46 6.40 -21.35
N THR A 146 9.59 5.13 -21.72
CA THR A 146 8.53 4.13 -21.48
C THR A 146 8.49 3.69 -20.02
N VAL A 147 7.35 3.19 -19.57
CA VAL A 147 7.14 2.72 -18.20
C VAL A 147 7.47 1.23 -18.13
N LYS A 148 8.23 0.83 -17.12
CA LYS A 148 8.51 -0.59 -16.86
C LYS A 148 7.24 -1.31 -16.38
N ASN A 149 7.08 -2.56 -16.78
CA ASN A 149 5.94 -3.41 -16.42
C ASN A 149 4.57 -2.72 -16.66
N LYS A 150 4.47 -1.86 -17.68
CA LYS A 150 3.25 -1.10 -17.99
C LYS A 150 2.07 -2.03 -18.25
N GLU A 151 2.34 -3.18 -18.85
CA GLU A 151 1.40 -4.26 -19.14
C GLU A 151 0.76 -4.87 -17.88
N ALA A 152 1.45 -4.79 -16.73
CA ALA A 152 0.95 -5.31 -15.45
C ALA A 152 0.09 -4.30 -14.69
N LEU A 153 -0.05 -3.06 -15.17
CA LEU A 153 -0.83 -2.01 -14.51
C LEU A 153 -2.31 -2.18 -14.80
N ALA A 154 -2.94 -3.05 -14.01
CA ALA A 154 -4.39 -3.31 -14.09
C ALA A 154 -5.20 -2.02 -13.95
N TYR A 155 -4.71 -1.04 -13.18
CA TYR A 155 -5.38 0.24 -12.96
C TYR A 155 -4.99 1.33 -13.98
N GLY A 156 -4.15 1.03 -14.96
CA GLY A 156 -3.57 2.04 -15.85
C GLY A 156 -2.43 2.83 -15.19
N TYR A 157 -1.82 3.71 -15.98
CA TYR A 157 -0.62 4.45 -15.57
C TYR A 157 -0.88 5.88 -15.09
N LEU A 158 -1.97 6.51 -15.56
CA LEU A 158 -2.29 7.88 -15.20
C LEU A 158 -2.95 7.92 -13.83
N VAL A 159 -2.43 8.79 -12.96
CA VAL A 159 -2.86 8.91 -11.57
C VAL A 159 -3.09 10.35 -11.16
N LYS A 160 -3.99 10.54 -10.21
CA LYS A 160 -4.18 11.78 -9.47
C LYS A 160 -3.57 11.64 -8.08
N LEU A 161 -2.67 12.56 -7.72
CA LEU A 161 -2.09 12.63 -6.38
C LEU A 161 -3.13 13.14 -5.37
N TYR A 162 -3.23 12.47 -4.22
CA TYR A 162 -4.05 12.90 -3.10
C TYR A 162 -3.18 13.48 -1.98
N ASN A 163 -2.21 12.71 -1.50
CA ASN A 163 -1.30 13.13 -0.44
C ASN A 163 0.05 12.43 -0.58
N SER A 164 1.13 12.98 -0.03
CA SER A 164 2.45 12.33 0.02
C SER A 164 3.28 12.83 1.19
N PHE A 165 4.13 11.96 1.74
CA PHE A 165 5.16 12.33 2.70
C PHE A 165 6.48 11.61 2.39
N PHE A 166 7.59 12.12 2.91
CA PHE A 166 8.82 11.35 3.01
C PHE A 166 8.85 10.51 4.28
N SER A 167 9.30 9.27 4.18
CA SER A 167 9.23 8.30 5.27
C SER A 167 9.96 8.75 6.55
N ASP A 168 10.86 9.73 6.49
CA ASP A 168 11.58 10.31 7.64
C ASP A 168 10.95 11.61 8.20
N GLU A 169 9.82 12.07 7.65
CA GLU A 169 9.09 13.26 8.13
C GLU A 169 8.03 12.95 9.18
N VAL A 170 7.62 11.68 9.28
CA VAL A 170 6.54 11.23 10.17
C VAL A 170 7.10 10.69 11.48
N ASP A 171 6.49 11.06 12.59
CA ASP A 171 6.80 10.48 13.91
C ASP A 171 5.93 9.26 14.19
N TYR A 172 6.39 8.08 13.77
CA TYR A 172 5.67 6.80 13.94
C TYR A 172 5.59 6.30 15.38
N LYS A 173 6.25 6.97 16.35
CA LYS A 173 6.16 6.60 17.77
C LYS A 173 4.87 7.10 18.40
N LYS A 174 4.19 8.07 17.78
CA LYS A 174 2.90 8.55 18.24
C LYS A 174 1.86 7.44 18.15
N LYS A 175 0.96 7.45 19.13
CA LYS A 175 -0.18 6.55 19.20
C LYS A 175 -1.42 7.33 19.60
N PHE A 176 -2.50 7.10 18.89
CA PHE A 176 -3.79 7.72 19.13
C PHE A 176 -4.81 6.65 19.51
N ALA A 177 -5.73 7.00 20.40
CA ALA A 177 -6.80 6.13 20.85
C ALA A 177 -8.14 6.83 20.62
N PHE A 178 -9.15 6.06 20.20
CA PHE A 178 -10.45 6.59 19.82
C PHE A 178 -11.52 6.03 20.74
N ALA A 179 -11.94 6.84 21.72
CA ALA A 179 -12.98 6.47 22.68
C ALA A 179 -14.40 6.81 22.16
N THR A 180 -14.51 7.83 21.31
CA THR A 180 -15.79 8.35 20.80
C THR A 180 -16.21 7.73 19.48
N VAL A 181 -15.26 7.20 18.70
CA VAL A 181 -15.55 6.45 17.48
C VAL A 181 -15.69 4.98 17.87
N PRO A 182 -16.89 4.37 17.76
CA PRO A 182 -17.04 2.95 18.06
C PRO A 182 -16.30 2.10 17.02
N PRO A 183 -15.62 1.01 17.40
CA PRO A 183 -15.03 0.09 16.42
C PRO A 183 -16.14 -0.73 15.73
N ALA A 184 -15.92 -1.09 14.46
CA ALA A 184 -16.83 -1.96 13.72
C ALA A 184 -16.97 -3.33 14.41
N GLN A 185 -18.20 -3.82 14.50
CA GLN A 185 -18.52 -5.12 15.07
C GLN A 185 -18.53 -6.21 14.01
N GLU A 186 -17.77 -7.28 14.26
CA GLU A 186 -17.83 -8.48 13.43
C GLU A 186 -19.14 -9.22 13.70
N GLY A 187 -19.80 -9.66 12.63
CA GLY A 187 -21.07 -10.35 12.78
C GLY A 187 -21.66 -10.76 11.44
N PRO A 188 -22.27 -11.96 11.37
CA PRO A 188 -23.06 -12.36 10.21
C PRO A 188 -24.37 -11.57 10.15
N ALA A 189 -25.10 -11.76 9.06
CA ALA A 189 -26.46 -11.25 8.94
C ALA A 189 -27.38 -11.84 10.02
N GLU A 190 -28.24 -11.01 10.59
CA GLU A 190 -29.36 -11.47 11.41
C GLU A 190 -30.47 -12.01 10.49
N GLY A 191 -30.70 -13.33 10.49
CA GLY A 191 -31.76 -13.99 9.73
C GLY A 191 -31.31 -14.65 8.41
N SER A 192 -32.27 -14.87 7.50
CA SER A 192 -32.00 -15.52 6.21
C SER A 192 -31.11 -14.66 5.32
N CYS A 193 -29.87 -15.09 5.13
CA CYS A 193 -28.90 -14.41 4.28
C CYS A 193 -28.96 -14.92 2.83
N THR A 194 -28.59 -14.06 1.88
CA THR A 194 -28.30 -14.51 0.51
C THR A 194 -27.15 -15.53 0.58
N PRO A 195 -27.32 -16.75 0.04
CA PRO A 195 -26.27 -17.75 0.04
C PRO A 195 -24.96 -17.19 -0.52
N LYS A 196 -23.82 -17.56 0.08
CA LYS A 196 -22.50 -16.99 -0.27
C LYS A 196 -22.20 -17.01 -1.78
N HIS A 197 -22.66 -18.03 -2.49
CA HIS A 197 -22.44 -18.16 -3.94
C HIS A 197 -23.27 -17.17 -4.77
N GLU A 198 -24.41 -16.70 -4.27
CA GLU A 198 -25.31 -15.74 -4.93
C GLU A 198 -24.98 -14.27 -4.59
N VAL A 199 -24.17 -14.02 -3.56
CA VAL A 199 -23.87 -12.65 -3.07
C VAL A 199 -23.32 -11.76 -4.18
N LEU A 200 -22.37 -12.26 -4.98
CA LEU A 200 -21.74 -11.50 -6.06
C LEU A 200 -22.69 -11.23 -7.24
N GLU A 201 -23.73 -12.06 -7.42
CA GLU A 201 -24.73 -11.86 -8.47
C GLU A 201 -25.75 -10.80 -8.04
N LYS A 202 -26.09 -10.78 -6.75
CA LYS A 202 -27.07 -9.85 -6.18
C LYS A 202 -26.49 -8.46 -5.88
N HIS A 203 -25.19 -8.38 -5.57
CA HIS A 203 -24.53 -7.15 -5.13
C HIS A 203 -23.38 -6.81 -6.09
N THR A 204 -23.67 -5.95 -7.07
CA THR A 204 -22.72 -5.58 -8.14
C THR A 204 -21.53 -4.75 -7.66
N ASP A 205 -21.65 -4.16 -6.48
CA ASP A 205 -20.64 -3.35 -5.79
C ASP A 205 -19.67 -4.19 -4.94
N ILE A 206 -19.96 -5.48 -4.75
CA ILE A 206 -19.09 -6.41 -4.02
C ILE A 206 -18.13 -7.11 -4.99
N TYR A 207 -16.85 -7.07 -4.64
CA TYR A 207 -15.77 -7.68 -5.39
C TYR A 207 -15.48 -9.11 -4.92
N ARG A 208 -14.90 -9.90 -5.83
CA ARG A 208 -14.27 -11.18 -5.47
C ARG A 208 -13.11 -10.94 -4.51
N ASP A 209 -12.81 -11.94 -3.68
CA ASP A 209 -11.68 -11.88 -2.75
C ASP A 209 -10.33 -11.86 -3.50
N TYR A 210 -9.58 -10.77 -3.32
CA TYR A 210 -8.19 -10.60 -3.77
C TYR A 210 -7.26 -10.87 -2.59
N SER A 211 -6.99 -12.14 -2.31
CA SER A 211 -6.22 -12.55 -1.13
C SER A 211 -4.71 -12.46 -1.34
N LEU A 212 -3.96 -12.39 -0.23
CA LEU A 212 -2.51 -12.39 -0.27
C LEU A 212 -1.96 -13.68 -0.88
N GLU A 213 -2.58 -14.82 -0.56
CA GLU A 213 -2.20 -16.15 -1.06
C GLU A 213 -2.36 -16.23 -2.58
N LYS A 214 -3.48 -15.73 -3.11
CA LYS A 214 -3.69 -15.66 -4.56
C LYS A 214 -2.64 -14.77 -5.23
N ALA A 215 -2.36 -13.59 -4.66
CA ALA A 215 -1.34 -12.70 -5.19
C ALA A 215 0.07 -13.30 -5.17
N MET A 216 0.38 -14.16 -4.20
CA MET A 216 1.64 -14.92 -4.17
C MET A 216 1.70 -16.00 -5.25
N ILE A 217 0.60 -16.74 -5.45
CA ILE A 217 0.47 -17.73 -6.54
C ILE A 217 0.60 -17.06 -7.91
N ASP A 218 0.00 -15.88 -8.07
CA ASP A 218 0.04 -15.07 -9.29
C ASP A 218 1.35 -14.26 -9.44
N GLU A 219 2.33 -14.46 -8.55
CA GLU A 219 3.64 -13.79 -8.54
C GLU A 219 3.59 -12.25 -8.47
N LYS A 220 2.45 -11.67 -8.09
CA LYS A 220 2.29 -10.23 -7.83
C LYS A 220 2.99 -9.79 -6.55
N ILE A 221 3.07 -10.70 -5.57
CA ILE A 221 3.84 -10.56 -4.34
C ILE A 221 4.88 -11.69 -4.31
N PRO A 222 6.18 -11.39 -4.27
CA PRO A 222 7.19 -12.43 -4.27
C PRO A 222 7.30 -13.09 -2.89
N PRO A 223 7.65 -14.39 -2.82
CA PRO A 223 8.00 -15.03 -1.56
C PRO A 223 9.26 -14.39 -0.95
N GLN A 224 9.40 -14.51 0.38
CA GLN A 224 10.52 -13.92 1.12
C GLN A 224 11.88 -14.34 0.55
N GLY A 225 12.82 -13.40 0.48
CA GLY A 225 14.18 -13.64 -0.03
C GLY A 225 14.29 -13.81 -1.55
N LYS A 226 13.19 -13.66 -2.31
CA LYS A 226 13.22 -13.77 -3.78
C LYS A 226 12.63 -12.51 -4.45
N LEU A 227 13.14 -12.19 -5.64
CA LEU A 227 12.57 -11.17 -6.51
C LEU A 227 11.90 -11.84 -7.71
N GLN A 228 10.65 -11.49 -7.98
CA GLN A 228 9.96 -11.93 -9.20
C GLN A 228 10.11 -10.88 -10.31
N TYR A 229 9.69 -11.24 -11.53
CA TYR A 229 9.86 -10.44 -12.74
C TYR A 229 9.46 -8.97 -12.55
N LEU A 230 8.29 -8.72 -11.95
CA LEU A 230 7.76 -7.37 -11.74
C LEU A 230 8.59 -6.50 -10.79
N GLN A 231 9.51 -7.10 -10.02
CA GLN A 231 10.38 -6.40 -9.08
C GLN A 231 11.87 -6.48 -9.44
N GLN A 232 12.28 -7.21 -10.48
CA GLN A 232 13.69 -7.31 -10.85
C GLN A 232 14.22 -6.01 -11.47
N PRO A 233 15.47 -5.57 -11.18
CA PRO A 233 16.01 -4.36 -11.78
C PRO A 233 16.31 -4.58 -13.26
N SER A 234 15.94 -3.60 -14.10
CA SER A 234 16.34 -3.64 -15.52
C SER A 234 17.84 -3.39 -15.67
N LEU A 235 18.45 -3.89 -16.76
CA LEU A 235 19.89 -3.73 -17.00
C LEU A 235 20.36 -2.27 -16.93
N TRP A 236 19.57 -1.34 -17.47
CA TRP A 236 19.86 0.09 -17.46
C TRP A 236 19.87 0.72 -16.05
N GLN A 237 19.18 0.11 -15.07
CA GLN A 237 19.15 0.59 -13.69
C GLN A 237 20.41 0.18 -12.92
N LYS A 238 21.10 -0.89 -13.34
CA LYS A 238 22.23 -1.45 -12.58
C LYS A 238 23.43 -0.50 -12.58
N ALA A 239 23.87 -0.06 -11.40
CA ALA A 239 25.12 0.67 -11.24
C ALA A 239 26.29 -0.11 -11.86
N PRO A 240 27.33 0.57 -12.39
CA PRO A 240 28.55 -0.12 -12.78
C PRO A 240 29.03 -0.96 -11.59
N VAL A 241 29.52 -2.17 -11.85
CA VAL A 241 30.24 -2.92 -10.82
C VAL A 241 31.48 -2.08 -10.52
N GLU A 242 31.56 -1.50 -9.32
CA GLU A 242 32.81 -0.91 -8.85
C GLU A 242 33.86 -2.02 -8.87
N GLN A 243 34.73 -1.99 -9.87
CA GLN A 243 36.05 -2.59 -9.71
C GLN A 243 36.64 -1.88 -8.51
N LEU A 244 36.81 -2.60 -7.40
CA LEU A 244 37.37 -2.11 -6.15
C LEU A 244 38.63 -1.29 -6.43
N LYS A 245 38.48 0.03 -6.52
CA LYS A 245 39.58 0.97 -6.39
C LYS A 245 39.52 1.48 -4.96
N PRO A 246 40.62 1.41 -4.21
CA PRO A 246 40.58 1.73 -2.80
C PRO A 246 40.55 3.26 -2.61
N VAL A 247 39.70 3.69 -1.66
CA VAL A 247 39.82 4.83 -0.74
C VAL A 247 39.09 6.17 -1.02
N SER A 248 38.29 6.51 0.00
CA SER A 248 37.93 7.78 0.69
C SER A 248 37.10 8.92 0.07
N LEU A 249 35.89 9.12 0.64
CA LEU A 249 35.42 10.24 1.50
C LEU A 249 33.88 10.35 1.40
N PRO A 250 33.16 10.83 2.44
CA PRO A 250 31.72 10.65 2.55
C PRO A 250 30.95 11.62 1.64
N PRO A 251 29.82 11.20 1.04
CA PRO A 251 29.05 12.10 0.19
C PRO A 251 28.25 13.10 1.04
N LYS A 252 28.36 14.37 0.66
CA LYS A 252 27.50 15.47 1.13
C LYS A 252 26.03 15.10 0.97
N ARG A 253 25.24 15.31 2.03
CA ARG A 253 23.77 15.27 1.97
C ARG A 253 23.29 16.39 1.05
N MET A 254 22.87 16.07 -0.18
CA MET A 254 22.01 16.96 -0.96
C MET A 254 20.56 16.66 -0.60
N ARG A 255 19.88 17.63 0.01
CA ARG A 255 18.42 17.73 -0.01
C ARG A 255 18.02 18.35 -1.36
N LEU A 256 16.99 17.81 -2.00
CA LEU A 256 16.28 18.49 -3.08
C LEU A 256 14.93 18.93 -2.53
N ALA A 257 14.56 20.16 -2.90
CA ALA A 257 13.25 20.77 -2.70
C ALA A 257 12.17 20.04 -3.53
#